data_AF-A0AA37FLD5-F1
#
_entry.id   AF-A0AA37FLD5-F1
#
_cell.length_a   1.000
_cell.length_b   1.000
_cell.length_c   1.000
_cell.angle_alpha   90.00
_cell.angle_beta   90.00
_cell.angle_gamma   90.00
#
_symmetry.space_group_name_H-M   'P 1'
#
loop_
_entity.id
_entity.type
_entity.pdbx_description
1 polymer ?
#
loop_
_entity_poly.entity_id
_entity_poly.type
_entity_poly.pdbx_seq_one_letter_code
_entity_poly.pdbx_strand_id
1 'polypeptide(L)'
;MASDLEAAQKLGSTFRANAYEDFQSTLGQARTDNATTTRTGYILSAVLVTLVGLGALLIIRGIMGNVHGVIESLKAIARGDGDLTRRVNVDSRDEIGEMIQLFNGFLDKLQGTIRQIIEAAGPLGGMSQELYRLTQESKENSRSQQGHTDSIGRDIQTMTSSIQEVAQRSQQASEGAGAASRQADTARANIGSLSTSISDLGSSVLGAVQAMQQLEEETQQVGSVLTVIRSIAEQTNLLALNAAIEAARAGEQGRGFAVVADEVRNLAQKTAASTAEIQQIIQRLQNSANGVLNVMTANGDKAQHSIERSVEATRMLESIAVAVGQIDQLNAGIAQLTQEQIGLSSSIQQDTQVLQQDAQATAHGAEATARLGEQLVSTGDHLRAATAQFRV
;
A
#
# COMPACT_ATOMS: atom_id res chain seq x y z
N MET A 1 -92.89 -70.93 -135.43
CA MET A 1 -92.81 -71.51 -134.06
C MET A 1 -91.46 -72.17 -133.73
N ALA A 2 -90.64 -72.63 -134.69
CA ALA A 2 -89.30 -73.17 -134.37
C ALA A 2 -88.18 -72.10 -134.27
N SER A 3 -88.26 -70.96 -134.97
CA SER A 3 -87.21 -69.93 -134.96
C SER A 3 -87.16 -69.07 -133.68
N ASP A 4 -88.29 -68.89 -132.99
CA ASP A 4 -88.34 -68.04 -131.78
C ASP A 4 -87.73 -68.72 -130.55
N LEU A 5 -87.73 -70.06 -130.51
CA LEU A 5 -87.15 -70.82 -129.40
C LEU A 5 -85.61 -70.80 -129.42
N GLU A 6 -85.02 -70.85 -130.63
CA GLU A 6 -83.57 -70.81 -130.83
C GLU A 6 -83.00 -69.41 -130.54
N ALA A 7 -83.74 -68.35 -130.89
CA ALA A 7 -83.40 -66.98 -130.54
C ALA A 7 -83.44 -66.75 -129.02
N ALA A 8 -84.45 -67.29 -128.32
CA ALA A 8 -84.57 -67.19 -126.87
C ALA A 8 -83.46 -67.97 -126.12
N GLN A 9 -83.08 -69.16 -126.60
CA GLN A 9 -81.96 -69.92 -126.03
C GLN A 9 -80.62 -69.20 -126.22
N LYS A 10 -80.39 -68.58 -127.40
CA LYS A 10 -79.18 -67.80 -127.66
C LYS A 10 -79.13 -66.58 -126.74
N LEU A 11 -80.22 -65.82 -126.62
CA LEU A 11 -80.31 -64.67 -125.72
C LEU A 11 -80.10 -65.05 -124.25
N GLY A 12 -80.67 -66.18 -123.81
CA GLY A 12 -80.46 -66.72 -122.45
C GLY A 12 -79.01 -67.14 -122.18
N SER A 13 -78.32 -67.70 -123.18
CA SER A 13 -76.90 -68.05 -123.07
C SER A 13 -75.98 -66.82 -123.04
N THR A 14 -76.28 -65.79 -123.84
CA THR A 14 -75.53 -64.53 -123.86
C THR A 14 -75.77 -63.72 -122.58
N PHE A 15 -77.00 -63.70 -122.07
CA PHE A 15 -77.31 -63.08 -120.78
C PHE A 15 -76.58 -63.78 -119.63
N ARG A 16 -76.56 -65.12 -119.60
CA ARG A 16 -75.79 -65.88 -118.60
C ARG A 16 -74.29 -65.60 -118.69
N ALA A 17 -73.73 -65.52 -119.89
CA ALA A 17 -72.30 -65.23 -120.07
C ALA A 17 -71.96 -63.81 -119.59
N ASN A 18 -72.73 -62.80 -120.00
CA ASN A 18 -72.51 -61.42 -119.58
C ASN A 18 -72.73 -61.21 -118.08
N ALA A 19 -73.77 -61.83 -117.49
CA ALA A 19 -74.01 -61.76 -116.05
C ALA A 19 -72.89 -62.43 -115.24
N TYR A 20 -72.30 -63.51 -115.77
CA TYR A 20 -71.16 -64.16 -115.12
C TYR A 20 -69.88 -63.35 -115.23
N GLU A 21 -69.64 -62.71 -116.37
CA GLU A 21 -68.49 -61.82 -116.60
C GLU A 21 -68.58 -60.53 -115.77
N ASP A 22 -69.76 -59.91 -115.69
CA ASP A 22 -70.03 -58.73 -114.86
C ASP A 22 -69.93 -59.05 -113.36
N PHE A 23 -70.42 -60.22 -112.94
CA PHE A 23 -70.25 -60.70 -111.57
C PHE A 23 -68.78 -60.93 -111.23
N GLN A 24 -67.99 -61.55 -112.13
CA GLN A 24 -66.55 -61.73 -111.91
C GLN A 24 -65.78 -60.40 -111.91
N SER A 25 -66.15 -59.47 -112.79
CA SER A 25 -65.56 -58.12 -112.83
C SER A 25 -65.84 -57.35 -111.54
N THR A 26 -67.09 -57.38 -111.06
CA THR A 26 -67.50 -56.73 -109.81
C THR A 26 -66.84 -57.35 -108.59
N LEU A 27 -66.69 -58.69 -108.55
CA LEU A 27 -65.95 -59.38 -107.49
C LEU A 27 -64.45 -59.06 -107.52
N GLY A 28 -63.87 -58.92 -108.71
CA GLY A 28 -62.49 -58.48 -108.91
C GLY A 28 -62.27 -57.05 -108.39
N GLN A 29 -63.14 -56.12 -108.78
CA GLN A 29 -63.11 -54.72 -108.34
C GLN A 29 -63.31 -54.59 -106.82
N ALA A 30 -64.28 -55.31 -106.24
CA ALA A 30 -64.51 -55.30 -104.79
C ALA A 30 -63.32 -55.86 -103.99
N ARG A 31 -62.59 -56.84 -104.54
CA ARG A 31 -61.35 -57.34 -103.91
C ARG A 31 -60.21 -56.33 -103.99
N THR A 32 -60.04 -55.64 -105.12
CA THR A 32 -59.01 -54.59 -105.25
C THR A 32 -59.32 -53.37 -104.38
N ASP A 33 -60.58 -53.00 -104.23
CA ASP A 33 -60.99 -51.87 -103.39
C ASP A 33 -60.85 -52.18 -101.90
N ASN A 34 -61.17 -53.40 -101.47
CA ASN A 34 -60.88 -53.84 -100.10
C ASN A 34 -59.37 -53.94 -99.83
N ALA A 35 -58.56 -54.42 -100.78
CA ALA A 35 -57.11 -54.51 -100.63
C ALA A 35 -56.45 -53.12 -100.59
N THR A 36 -56.93 -52.16 -101.37
CA THR A 36 -56.42 -50.78 -101.36
C THR A 36 -56.84 -50.03 -100.09
N THR A 37 -58.09 -50.20 -99.62
CA THR A 37 -58.60 -49.59 -98.38
C THR A 37 -57.89 -50.13 -97.14
N THR A 38 -57.68 -51.45 -97.04
CA THR A 38 -56.93 -52.05 -95.92
C THR A 38 -55.45 -51.63 -95.93
N ARG A 39 -54.81 -51.56 -97.10
CA ARG A 39 -53.43 -51.06 -97.24
C ARG A 39 -53.29 -49.58 -96.84
N THR A 40 -54.22 -48.72 -97.24
CA THR A 40 -54.20 -47.30 -96.80
C THR A 40 -54.44 -47.18 -95.30
N GLY A 41 -55.32 -48.02 -94.73
CA GLY A 41 -55.51 -48.11 -93.28
C GLY A 41 -54.22 -48.46 -92.52
N TYR A 42 -53.47 -49.46 -92.96
CA TYR A 42 -52.18 -49.81 -92.35
C TYR A 42 -51.13 -48.70 -92.47
N ILE A 43 -51.05 -48.01 -93.61
CA ILE A 43 -50.11 -46.90 -93.82
C ILE A 43 -50.45 -45.73 -92.88
N LEU A 44 -51.72 -45.33 -92.79
CA LEU A 44 -52.14 -44.25 -91.89
C LEU A 44 -51.89 -44.60 -90.42
N SER A 45 -52.16 -45.85 -90.03
CA SER A 45 -51.87 -46.35 -88.68
C SER A 45 -50.37 -46.29 -88.39
N ALA A 46 -49.53 -46.73 -89.33
CA ALA A 46 -48.07 -46.69 -89.19
C ALA A 46 -47.56 -45.24 -89.07
N VAL A 47 -48.04 -44.33 -89.92
CA VAL A 47 -47.68 -42.90 -89.86
C VAL A 47 -48.10 -42.27 -88.53
N LEU A 48 -49.30 -42.57 -88.04
CA LEU A 48 -49.77 -42.06 -86.75
C LEU A 48 -48.90 -42.56 -85.59
N VAL A 49 -48.58 -43.86 -85.55
CA VAL A 49 -47.71 -44.44 -84.51
C VAL A 49 -46.31 -43.83 -84.59
N THR A 50 -45.77 -43.61 -85.79
CA THR A 50 -44.47 -42.95 -85.98
C THR A 50 -44.49 -41.50 -85.50
N LEU A 51 -45.53 -40.72 -85.82
CA LEU A 51 -45.67 -39.32 -85.38
C LEU A 51 -45.84 -39.21 -83.86
N VAL A 52 -46.68 -40.05 -83.26
CA VAL A 52 -46.84 -40.09 -81.80
C VAL A 52 -45.54 -40.52 -81.13
N GLY A 53 -44.83 -41.51 -81.68
CA GLY A 53 -43.52 -41.95 -81.20
C GLY A 53 -42.46 -40.85 -81.27
N LEU A 54 -42.39 -40.11 -82.39
CA LEU A 54 -41.49 -38.96 -82.55
C LEU A 54 -41.84 -37.82 -81.59
N GLY A 55 -43.12 -37.49 -81.44
CA GLY A 55 -43.59 -36.48 -80.49
C GLY A 55 -43.24 -36.85 -79.04
N ALA A 56 -43.49 -38.10 -78.65
CA ALA A 56 -43.12 -38.62 -77.34
C ALA A 56 -41.61 -38.57 -77.11
N LEU A 57 -40.79 -38.94 -78.12
CA LEU A 57 -39.34 -38.88 -78.03
C LEU A 57 -38.81 -37.44 -77.85
N LEU A 58 -39.40 -36.45 -78.51
CA LEU A 58 -39.03 -35.05 -78.36
C LEU A 58 -39.35 -34.52 -76.96
N ILE A 59 -40.55 -34.82 -76.44
CA ILE A 59 -40.96 -34.43 -75.08
C ILE A 59 -40.07 -35.11 -74.04
N ILE A 60 -39.83 -36.42 -74.18
CA ILE A 60 -38.95 -37.17 -73.27
C ILE A 60 -37.53 -36.60 -73.30
N ARG A 61 -36.98 -36.25 -74.48
CA ARG A 61 -35.65 -35.64 -74.57
C ARG A 61 -35.59 -34.28 -73.86
N GLY A 62 -36.60 -33.44 -73.99
CA GLY A 62 -36.67 -32.14 -73.32
C GLY A 62 -36.71 -32.27 -71.80
N ILE A 63 -37.62 -33.11 -71.27
CA ILE A 63 -37.76 -33.36 -69.83
C ILE A 63 -36.48 -33.98 -69.26
N MET A 64 -35.97 -35.04 -69.91
CA MET A 64 -34.79 -35.77 -69.43
C MET A 64 -33.53 -34.92 -69.47
N GLY A 65 -33.39 -33.97 -70.41
CA GLY A 65 -32.25 -33.05 -70.46
C GLY A 65 -32.19 -32.12 -69.25
N ASN A 66 -33.31 -31.49 -68.91
CA ASN A 66 -33.40 -30.57 -67.76
C ASN A 66 -33.23 -31.29 -66.42
N VAL A 67 -33.83 -32.48 -66.28
CA VAL A 67 -33.64 -33.34 -65.09
C VAL A 67 -32.19 -33.82 -64.97
N HIS A 68 -31.52 -34.16 -66.09
CA HIS A 68 -30.10 -34.51 -66.08
C HIS A 68 -29.23 -33.35 -65.61
N GLY A 69 -29.53 -32.10 -66.00
CA GLY A 69 -28.79 -30.92 -65.53
C GLY A 69 -28.83 -30.76 -64.01
N VAL A 70 -30.00 -30.94 -63.39
CA VAL A 70 -30.15 -30.92 -61.92
C VAL A 70 -29.41 -32.10 -61.28
N ILE A 71 -29.52 -33.29 -61.85
CA ILE A 71 -28.82 -34.49 -61.34
C ILE A 71 -27.29 -34.33 -61.44
N GLU A 72 -26.77 -33.76 -62.53
CA GLU A 72 -25.33 -33.50 -62.68
C GLU A 72 -24.85 -32.44 -61.70
N SER A 73 -25.62 -31.36 -61.50
CA SER A 73 -25.30 -30.36 -60.49
C SER A 73 -25.29 -30.95 -59.07
N LEU A 74 -26.28 -31.77 -58.72
CA LEU A 74 -26.30 -32.51 -57.45
C LEU A 74 -25.15 -33.50 -57.33
N LYS A 75 -24.79 -34.22 -58.41
CA LYS A 75 -23.61 -35.10 -58.41
C LYS A 75 -22.31 -34.33 -58.22
N ALA A 76 -22.17 -33.15 -58.83
CA ALA A 76 -21.01 -32.29 -58.66
C ALA A 76 -20.88 -31.77 -57.23
N ILE A 77 -22.01 -31.41 -56.59
CA ILE A 77 -22.03 -30.99 -55.18
C ILE A 77 -21.75 -32.18 -54.23
N ALA A 78 -22.38 -33.34 -54.47
CA ALA A 78 -22.34 -34.48 -53.56
C ALA A 78 -21.10 -35.39 -53.72
N ARG A 79 -20.49 -35.42 -54.90
CA ARG A 79 -19.34 -36.31 -55.21
C ARG A 79 -18.11 -35.56 -55.75
N GLY A 80 -18.28 -34.31 -56.16
CA GLY A 80 -17.21 -33.47 -56.69
C GLY A 80 -16.69 -32.47 -55.65
N ASP A 81 -16.20 -31.35 -56.15
CA ASP A 81 -15.48 -30.28 -55.46
C ASP A 81 -16.38 -29.31 -54.67
N GLY A 82 -17.64 -29.71 -54.40
CA GLY A 82 -18.58 -28.93 -53.60
C GLY A 82 -18.89 -27.55 -54.18
N ASP A 83 -18.87 -27.42 -55.51
CA ASP A 83 -18.98 -26.15 -56.22
C ASP A 83 -20.40 -25.57 -56.19
N LEU A 84 -20.65 -24.72 -55.20
CA LEU A 84 -21.88 -23.98 -55.00
C LEU A 84 -21.97 -22.73 -55.89
N THR A 85 -21.00 -22.46 -56.77
CA THR A 85 -21.06 -21.33 -57.72
C THR A 85 -21.82 -21.68 -59.00
N ARG A 86 -22.04 -22.98 -59.27
CA ARG A 86 -22.74 -23.44 -60.46
C ARG A 86 -24.25 -23.26 -60.33
N ARG A 87 -24.90 -22.92 -61.43
CA ARG A 87 -26.37 -22.82 -61.54
C ARG A 87 -26.84 -23.65 -62.72
N VAL A 88 -28.03 -24.23 -62.59
CA VAL A 88 -28.68 -24.98 -63.68
C VAL A 88 -29.46 -23.99 -64.53
N ASN A 89 -29.30 -24.07 -65.86
CA ASN A 89 -29.97 -23.15 -66.78
C ASN A 89 -31.50 -23.37 -66.79
N VAL A 90 -32.28 -22.30 -66.84
CA VAL A 90 -33.74 -22.36 -66.83
C VAL A 90 -34.26 -22.21 -68.26
N ASP A 91 -34.36 -23.34 -68.97
CA ASP A 91 -34.83 -23.35 -70.37
C ASP A 91 -36.32 -23.75 -70.51
N SER A 92 -36.98 -24.12 -69.40
CA SER A 92 -38.39 -24.53 -69.39
C SER A 92 -39.28 -23.60 -68.55
N ARG A 93 -40.56 -23.50 -68.93
CA ARG A 93 -41.60 -22.71 -68.21
C ARG A 93 -42.66 -23.59 -67.54
N ASP A 94 -42.39 -24.87 -67.42
CA ASP A 94 -43.22 -25.87 -66.75
C ASP A 94 -42.74 -26.08 -65.30
N GLU A 95 -43.28 -27.10 -64.63
CA GLU A 95 -42.94 -27.50 -63.26
C GLU A 95 -41.45 -27.84 -63.10
N ILE A 96 -40.78 -28.27 -64.18
CA ILE A 96 -39.33 -28.52 -64.17
C ILE A 96 -38.55 -27.20 -64.13
N GLY A 97 -39.02 -26.18 -64.86
CA GLY A 97 -38.49 -24.82 -64.79
C GLY A 97 -38.59 -24.21 -63.38
N GLU A 98 -39.76 -24.36 -62.73
CA GLU A 98 -39.97 -23.91 -61.35
C GLU A 98 -39.06 -24.65 -60.35
N MET A 99 -38.90 -25.98 -60.50
CA MET A 99 -37.97 -26.77 -59.69
C MET A 99 -36.52 -26.25 -59.81
N ILE A 100 -36.06 -25.94 -61.03
CA ILE A 100 -34.71 -25.42 -61.26
C ILE A 100 -34.53 -24.05 -60.60
N GLN A 101 -35.53 -23.17 -60.67
CA GLN A 101 -35.48 -21.87 -59.99
C GLN A 101 -35.40 -22.00 -58.46
N LEU A 102 -36.23 -22.86 -57.87
CA LEU A 102 -36.19 -23.15 -56.43
C LEU A 102 -34.85 -23.78 -56.02
N PHE A 103 -34.29 -24.67 -56.84
CA PHE A 103 -32.98 -25.27 -56.62
C PHE A 103 -31.85 -24.22 -56.66
N ASN A 104 -31.84 -23.34 -57.66
CA ASN A 104 -30.87 -22.25 -57.75
C ASN A 104 -30.98 -21.28 -56.55
N GLY A 105 -32.20 -20.92 -56.13
CA GLY A 105 -32.41 -20.10 -54.94
C GLY A 105 -31.96 -20.77 -53.64
N PHE A 106 -32.10 -22.09 -53.53
CA PHE A 106 -31.51 -22.87 -52.43
C PHE A 106 -29.98 -22.81 -52.45
N LEU A 107 -29.34 -22.94 -53.63
CA LEU A 107 -27.90 -22.81 -53.78
C LEU A 107 -27.40 -21.41 -53.42
N ASP A 108 -28.10 -20.35 -53.80
CA ASP A 108 -27.76 -18.97 -53.40
C ASP A 108 -27.74 -18.80 -51.88
N LYS A 109 -28.77 -19.34 -51.19
CA LYS A 109 -28.88 -19.28 -49.73
C LYS A 109 -27.79 -20.11 -49.04
N LEU A 110 -27.48 -21.29 -49.57
CA LEU A 110 -26.43 -22.16 -49.05
C LEU A 110 -25.05 -21.54 -49.24
N GLN A 111 -24.76 -21.00 -50.43
CA GLN A 111 -23.53 -20.27 -50.74
C GLN A 111 -23.34 -19.07 -49.81
N GLY A 112 -24.40 -18.26 -49.63
CA GLY A 112 -24.37 -17.13 -48.70
C GLY A 112 -24.11 -17.55 -47.25
N THR A 113 -24.72 -18.64 -46.80
CA THR A 113 -24.52 -19.19 -45.44
C THR A 113 -23.09 -19.67 -45.24
N ILE A 114 -22.52 -20.41 -46.20
CA ILE A 114 -21.13 -20.89 -46.13
C ILE A 114 -20.14 -19.70 -46.16
N ARG A 115 -20.39 -18.67 -46.99
CA ARG A 115 -19.58 -17.43 -46.96
C ARG A 115 -19.60 -16.76 -45.59
N GLN A 116 -20.76 -16.63 -44.97
CA GLN A 116 -20.87 -16.07 -43.61
C GLN A 116 -20.09 -16.89 -42.58
N ILE A 117 -20.10 -18.23 -42.69
CA ILE A 117 -19.30 -19.10 -41.81
C ILE A 117 -17.79 -18.87 -42.04
N ILE A 118 -17.34 -18.76 -43.29
CA ILE A 118 -15.93 -18.49 -43.62
C ILE A 118 -15.50 -17.12 -43.07
N GLU A 119 -16.31 -16.09 -43.28
CA GLU A 119 -16.06 -14.73 -42.76
C GLU A 119 -16.03 -14.70 -41.23
N ALA A 120 -16.93 -15.42 -40.57
CA ALA A 120 -16.96 -15.52 -39.10
C ALA A 120 -15.80 -16.36 -38.55
N ALA A 121 -15.38 -17.42 -39.24
CA ALA A 121 -14.29 -18.31 -38.82
C ALA A 121 -12.90 -17.70 -39.05
N GLY A 122 -12.74 -16.81 -40.04
CA GLY A 122 -11.46 -16.20 -40.40
C GLY A 122 -10.73 -15.51 -39.22
N PRO A 123 -11.40 -14.65 -38.44
CA PRO A 123 -10.79 -13.96 -37.30
C PRO A 123 -10.43 -14.85 -36.09
N LEU A 124 -11.01 -16.05 -35.96
CA LEU A 124 -10.85 -16.88 -34.74
C LEU A 124 -9.38 -17.18 -34.42
N GLY A 125 -8.57 -17.51 -35.43
CA GLY A 125 -7.15 -17.81 -35.23
C GLY A 125 -6.36 -16.61 -34.68
N GLY A 126 -6.61 -15.41 -35.22
CA GLY A 126 -6.00 -14.17 -34.75
C GLY A 126 -6.45 -13.79 -33.34
N MET A 127 -7.74 -13.94 -33.04
CA MET A 127 -8.30 -13.71 -31.70
C MET A 127 -7.70 -14.67 -30.67
N SER A 128 -7.54 -15.95 -31.00
CA SER A 128 -6.90 -16.94 -30.13
C SER A 128 -5.43 -16.63 -29.88
N GLN A 129 -4.69 -16.15 -30.88
CA GLN A 129 -3.28 -15.77 -30.71
C GLN A 129 -3.14 -14.55 -29.80
N GLU A 130 -4.05 -13.58 -29.92
CA GLU A 130 -4.08 -12.42 -29.02
C GLU A 130 -4.50 -12.82 -27.60
N LEU A 131 -5.47 -13.73 -27.44
CA LEU A 131 -5.83 -14.31 -26.15
C LEU A 131 -4.63 -15.01 -25.50
N TYR A 132 -3.87 -15.79 -26.27
CA TYR A 132 -2.66 -16.45 -25.77
C TYR A 132 -1.62 -15.43 -25.29
N ARG A 133 -1.36 -14.37 -26.07
CA ARG A 133 -0.44 -13.29 -25.69
C ARG A 133 -0.87 -12.62 -24.38
N LEU A 134 -2.13 -12.19 -24.29
CA LEU A 134 -2.70 -11.53 -23.10
C LEU A 134 -2.66 -12.44 -21.87
N THR A 135 -2.89 -13.73 -22.07
CA THR A 135 -2.85 -14.74 -21.01
C THR A 135 -1.43 -14.93 -20.46
N GLN A 136 -0.42 -14.98 -21.34
CA GLN A 136 0.97 -15.08 -20.90
C GLN A 136 1.41 -13.83 -20.14
N GLU A 137 1.04 -12.65 -20.63
CA GLU A 137 1.27 -11.37 -19.95
C GLU A 137 0.62 -11.35 -18.56
N SER A 138 -0.65 -11.80 -18.46
CA SER A 138 -1.36 -11.91 -17.18
C SER A 138 -0.67 -12.86 -16.19
N LYS A 139 -0.13 -13.99 -16.68
CA LYS A 139 0.62 -14.95 -15.86
C LYS A 139 1.95 -14.37 -15.37
N GLU A 140 2.66 -13.64 -16.20
CA GLU A 140 3.91 -12.96 -15.82
C GLU A 140 3.67 -11.86 -14.80
N ASN A 141 2.64 -11.03 -15.02
CA ASN A 141 2.22 -10.00 -14.07
C ASN A 141 1.81 -10.61 -12.72
N SER A 142 1.06 -11.72 -12.72
CA SER A 142 0.68 -12.43 -11.50
C SER A 142 1.90 -12.95 -10.73
N ARG A 143 2.92 -13.46 -11.42
CA ARG A 143 4.18 -13.90 -10.79
C ARG A 143 4.97 -12.74 -10.22
N SER A 144 5.07 -11.62 -10.94
CA SER A 144 5.72 -10.41 -10.43
C SER A 144 5.00 -9.88 -9.19
N GLN A 145 3.67 -9.85 -9.21
CA GLN A 145 2.85 -9.44 -8.07
C GLN A 145 3.06 -10.34 -6.85
N GLN A 146 3.14 -11.67 -7.03
CA GLN A 146 3.49 -12.60 -5.95
C GLN A 146 4.86 -12.27 -5.33
N GLY A 147 5.87 -11.99 -6.15
CA GLY A 147 7.19 -11.58 -5.68
C GLY A 147 7.17 -10.25 -4.90
N HIS A 148 6.37 -9.29 -5.35
CA HIS A 148 6.17 -8.03 -4.63
C HIS A 148 5.46 -8.24 -3.29
N THR A 149 4.40 -9.06 -3.24
CA THR A 149 3.71 -9.39 -1.98
C THR A 149 4.61 -10.11 -0.99
N ASP A 150 5.48 -11.02 -1.44
CA ASP A 150 6.46 -11.69 -0.59
C ASP A 150 7.49 -10.69 -0.02
N SER A 151 7.89 -9.69 -0.81
CA SER A 151 8.77 -8.61 -0.33
C SER A 151 8.07 -7.75 0.72
N ILE A 152 6.83 -7.33 0.44
CA ILE A 152 6.01 -6.55 1.39
C ILE A 152 5.85 -7.31 2.71
N GLY A 153 5.61 -8.63 2.66
CA GLY A 153 5.54 -9.47 3.87
C GLY A 153 6.82 -9.43 4.71
N ARG A 154 8.00 -9.47 4.08
CA ARG A 154 9.30 -9.34 4.78
C ARG A 154 9.50 -7.94 5.36
N ASP A 155 9.09 -6.91 4.64
CA ASP A 155 9.20 -5.52 5.10
C ASP A 155 8.29 -5.26 6.29
N ILE A 156 7.07 -5.81 6.30
CA ILE A 156 6.14 -5.74 7.45
C ILE A 156 6.73 -6.45 8.68
N GLN A 157 7.35 -7.62 8.50
CA GLN A 157 8.01 -8.33 9.60
C GLN A 157 9.14 -7.49 10.21
N THR A 158 9.95 -6.87 9.35
CA THR A 158 11.04 -5.96 9.77
C THR A 158 10.48 -4.74 10.48
N MET A 159 9.44 -4.12 9.93
CA MET A 159 8.74 -2.98 10.51
C MET A 159 8.18 -3.31 11.90
N THR A 160 7.56 -4.48 12.06
CA THR A 160 7.02 -4.95 13.34
C THR A 160 8.13 -5.11 14.39
N SER A 161 9.27 -5.68 14.00
CA SER A 161 10.45 -5.79 14.87
C SER A 161 10.97 -4.41 15.29
N SER A 162 11.06 -3.45 14.36
CA SER A 162 11.49 -2.08 14.67
C SER A 162 10.50 -1.35 15.58
N ILE A 163 9.19 -1.55 15.40
CA ILE A 163 8.17 -0.96 16.29
C ILE A 163 8.31 -1.50 17.71
N GLN A 164 8.54 -2.82 17.87
CA GLN A 164 8.79 -3.43 19.18
C GLN A 164 10.05 -2.85 19.84
N GLU A 165 11.12 -2.64 19.07
CA GLU A 165 12.33 -2.00 19.59
C GLU A 165 12.07 -0.55 20.04
N VAL A 166 11.29 0.23 19.28
CA VAL A 166 10.89 1.59 19.67
C VAL A 166 10.07 1.59 20.95
N ALA A 167 9.13 0.65 21.10
CA ALA A 167 8.34 0.50 22.33
C ALA A 167 9.24 0.19 23.53
N GLN A 168 10.19 -0.75 23.38
CA GLN A 168 11.14 -1.09 24.43
C GLN A 168 12.04 0.10 24.81
N ARG A 169 12.55 0.85 23.82
CA ARG A 169 13.38 2.05 24.07
C ARG A 169 12.59 3.15 24.77
N SER A 170 11.31 3.32 24.42
CA SER A 170 10.42 4.29 25.07
C SER A 170 10.15 3.92 26.53
N GLN A 171 9.96 2.63 26.81
CA GLN A 171 9.81 2.11 28.17
C GLN A 171 11.08 2.37 28.99
N GLN A 172 12.27 2.06 28.44
CA GLN A 172 13.55 2.35 29.10
C GLN A 172 13.75 3.84 29.35
N ALA A 173 13.32 4.70 28.43
CA ALA A 173 13.39 6.15 28.59
C ALA A 173 12.45 6.64 29.71
N SER A 174 11.24 6.07 29.85
CA SER A 174 10.33 6.37 30.96
C SER A 174 10.90 5.94 32.31
N GLU A 175 11.51 4.75 32.38
CA GLU A 175 12.20 4.29 33.60
C GLU A 175 13.37 5.21 33.98
N GLY A 176 14.16 5.63 32.99
CA GLY A 176 15.24 6.60 33.17
C GLY A 176 14.75 7.98 33.63
N ALA A 177 13.66 8.47 33.05
CA ALA A 177 12.99 9.70 33.46
C ALA A 177 12.50 9.59 34.92
N GLY A 178 11.82 8.49 35.27
CA GLY A 178 11.37 8.23 36.64
C GLY A 178 12.52 8.18 37.65
N ALA A 179 13.67 7.60 37.28
CA ALA A 179 14.87 7.61 38.12
C ALA A 179 15.44 9.02 38.29
N ALA A 180 15.54 9.80 37.21
CA ALA A 180 16.01 11.19 37.25
C ALA A 180 15.10 12.07 38.12
N SER A 181 13.77 11.88 38.06
CA SER A 181 12.82 12.60 38.92
C SER A 181 13.08 12.33 40.40
N ARG A 182 13.23 11.05 40.79
CA ARG A 182 13.54 10.67 42.18
C ARG A 182 14.88 11.26 42.66
N GLN A 183 15.87 11.31 41.78
CA GLN A 183 17.17 11.90 42.10
C GLN A 183 17.08 13.42 42.26
N ALA A 184 16.28 14.11 41.42
CA ALA A 184 16.01 15.53 41.56
C ALA A 184 15.29 15.85 42.88
N ASP A 185 14.30 15.04 43.27
CA ASP A 185 13.60 15.19 44.55
C ASP A 185 14.55 15.01 45.75
N THR A 186 15.41 14.00 45.69
CA THR A 186 16.43 13.75 46.72
C THR A 186 17.42 14.93 46.80
N ALA A 187 17.89 15.43 45.67
CA ALA A 187 18.78 16.58 45.61
C ALA A 187 18.10 17.84 46.19
N ARG A 188 16.82 18.04 45.91
CA ARG A 188 16.04 19.16 46.45
C ARG A 188 15.92 19.10 47.97
N ALA A 189 15.65 17.91 48.52
CA ALA A 189 15.62 17.70 49.97
C ALA A 189 16.99 18.00 50.62
N ASN A 190 18.08 17.54 50.01
CA ASN A 190 19.45 17.80 50.50
C ASN A 190 19.81 19.29 50.45
N ILE A 191 19.45 20.00 49.38
CA ILE A 191 19.67 21.45 49.27
C ILE A 191 18.83 22.21 50.31
N GLY A 192 17.58 21.78 50.54
CA GLY A 192 16.75 22.32 51.62
C GLY A 192 17.43 22.19 52.98
N SER A 193 17.94 20.99 53.31
CA SER A 193 18.69 20.76 54.55
C SER A 193 19.96 21.62 54.63
N LEU A 194 20.70 21.75 53.52
CA LEU A 194 21.90 22.58 53.45
C LEU A 194 21.58 24.06 53.71
N SER A 195 20.50 24.57 53.11
CA SER A 195 20.05 25.94 53.32
C SER A 195 19.72 26.22 54.78
N THR A 196 19.07 25.27 55.47
CA THR A 196 18.80 25.37 56.91
C THR A 196 20.10 25.42 57.72
N SER A 197 21.04 24.50 57.47
CA SER A 197 22.33 24.50 58.19
C SER A 197 23.15 25.77 57.97
N ILE A 198 23.08 26.38 56.78
CA ILE A 198 23.77 27.64 56.50
C ILE A 198 23.07 28.82 57.18
N SER A 199 21.74 28.79 57.28
CA SER A 199 20.98 29.79 58.05
C SER A 199 21.35 29.74 59.55
N ASP A 200 21.49 28.53 60.11
CA ASP A 200 21.92 28.34 61.50
C ASP A 200 23.36 28.82 61.71
N LEU A 201 24.25 28.57 60.73
CA LEU A 201 25.61 29.11 60.74
C LEU A 201 25.61 30.64 60.71
N GLY A 202 24.80 31.26 59.85
CA GLY A 202 24.65 32.72 59.79
C GLY A 202 24.19 33.30 61.12
N SER A 203 23.23 32.65 61.78
CA SER A 203 22.74 33.05 63.12
C SER A 203 23.84 32.92 64.19
N SER A 204 24.64 31.86 64.12
CA SER A 204 25.78 31.65 65.03
C SER A 204 26.89 32.69 64.83
N VAL A 205 27.16 33.08 63.58
CA VAL A 205 28.11 34.14 63.23
C VAL A 205 27.63 35.49 63.78
N LEU A 206 26.34 35.82 63.62
CA LEU A 206 25.74 37.03 64.18
C LEU A 206 25.88 37.11 65.70
N GLY A 207 25.63 36.00 66.41
CA GLY A 207 25.82 35.93 67.86
C GLY A 207 27.28 36.15 68.28
N ALA A 208 28.22 35.61 67.51
CA ALA A 208 29.63 35.79 67.80
C ALA A 208 30.13 37.21 67.45
N VAL A 209 29.60 37.86 66.41
CA VAL A 209 29.82 39.29 66.13
C VAL A 209 29.41 40.14 67.33
N GLN A 210 28.23 39.89 67.92
CA GLN A 210 27.77 40.59 69.13
C GLN A 210 28.69 40.36 70.33
N ALA A 211 29.13 39.12 70.55
CA ALA A 211 30.07 38.81 71.63
C ALA A 211 31.44 39.52 71.45
N MET A 212 31.92 39.64 70.22
CA MET A 212 33.16 40.35 69.91
C MET A 212 33.03 41.87 70.11
N GLN A 213 31.88 42.45 69.75
CA GLN A 213 31.59 43.87 70.02
C GLN A 213 31.55 44.16 71.53
N GLN A 214 30.93 43.28 72.31
CA GLN A 214 30.93 43.39 73.77
C GLN A 214 32.36 43.31 74.36
N LEU A 215 33.19 42.40 73.85
CA LEU A 215 34.60 42.30 74.27
C LEU A 215 35.41 43.56 73.91
N GLU A 216 35.15 44.16 72.76
CA GLU A 216 35.76 45.43 72.37
C GLU A 216 35.39 46.56 73.37
N GLU A 217 34.12 46.68 73.73
CA GLU A 217 33.66 47.67 74.73
C GLU A 217 34.30 47.44 76.11
N GLU A 218 34.32 46.19 76.59
CA GLU A 218 34.91 45.83 77.89
C GLU A 218 36.42 46.12 77.92
N THR A 219 37.15 45.78 76.85
CA THR A 219 38.59 46.06 76.76
C THR A 219 38.90 47.55 76.66
N GLN A 220 38.06 48.33 75.97
CA GLN A 220 38.14 49.80 75.94
C GLN A 220 37.99 50.38 77.36
N GLN A 221 37.04 49.87 78.14
CA GLN A 221 36.80 50.29 79.51
C GLN A 221 37.98 49.94 80.43
N VAL A 222 38.54 48.74 80.31
CA VAL A 222 39.76 48.36 81.04
C VAL A 222 40.94 49.26 80.67
N GLY A 223 41.12 49.59 79.40
CA GLY A 223 42.14 50.54 78.93
C GLY A 223 42.02 51.93 79.58
N SER A 224 40.79 52.44 79.72
CA SER A 224 40.51 53.68 80.43
C SER A 224 40.91 53.61 81.92
N VAL A 225 40.54 52.53 82.60
CA VAL A 225 40.90 52.29 84.02
C VAL A 225 42.42 52.23 84.20
N LEU A 226 43.13 51.52 83.33
CA LEU A 226 44.60 51.44 83.39
C LEU A 226 45.28 52.79 83.21
N THR A 227 44.72 53.66 82.36
CA THR A 227 45.21 55.03 82.17
C THR A 227 45.09 55.84 83.48
N VAL A 228 43.99 55.67 84.21
CA VAL A 228 43.79 56.30 85.53
C VAL A 228 44.78 55.74 86.56
N ILE A 229 44.94 54.42 86.64
CA ILE A 229 45.88 53.78 87.59
C ILE A 229 47.32 54.24 87.31
N ARG A 230 47.73 54.29 86.04
CA ARG A 230 49.04 54.79 85.65
C ARG A 230 49.23 56.25 86.10
N SER A 231 48.23 57.10 85.90
CA SER A 231 48.25 58.49 86.36
C SER A 231 48.40 58.58 87.89
N ILE A 232 47.68 57.74 88.65
CA ILE A 232 47.81 57.65 90.10
C ILE A 232 49.22 57.18 90.49
N ALA A 233 49.78 56.18 89.80
CA ALA A 233 51.13 55.68 90.08
C ALA A 233 52.20 56.75 89.79
N GLU A 234 52.08 57.50 88.69
CA GLU A 234 52.97 58.62 88.37
C GLU A 234 52.85 59.76 89.41
N GLN A 235 51.64 60.11 89.82
CA GLN A 235 51.40 61.05 90.92
C GLN A 235 51.99 60.56 92.25
N THR A 236 51.80 59.28 92.57
CA THR A 236 52.34 58.65 93.79
C THR A 236 53.87 58.68 93.79
N ASN A 237 54.50 58.42 92.64
CA ASN A 237 55.94 58.48 92.46
C ASN A 237 56.48 59.92 92.66
N LEU A 238 55.76 60.94 92.17
CA LEU A 238 56.10 62.35 92.40
C LEU A 238 55.94 62.75 93.87
N LEU A 239 54.86 62.31 94.53
CA LEU A 239 54.63 62.55 95.97
C LEU A 239 55.72 61.89 96.82
N ALA A 240 56.07 60.64 96.51
CA ALA A 240 57.12 59.89 97.19
C ALA A 240 58.51 60.53 96.99
N LEU A 241 58.80 61.05 95.79
CA LEU A 241 60.02 61.80 95.53
C LEU A 241 60.10 63.07 96.39
N ASN A 242 59.01 63.84 96.47
CA ASN A 242 58.96 65.04 97.31
C ASN A 242 59.14 64.68 98.79
N ALA A 243 58.54 63.58 99.26
CA ALA A 243 58.71 63.09 100.62
C ALA A 243 60.14 62.63 100.91
N ALA A 244 60.81 61.94 99.97
CA ALA A 244 62.21 61.53 100.10
C ALA A 244 63.16 62.74 100.16
N ILE A 245 62.89 63.79 99.37
CA ILE A 245 63.63 65.06 99.41
C ILE A 245 63.49 65.72 100.79
N GLU A 246 62.27 65.81 101.33
CA GLU A 246 62.03 66.45 102.63
C GLU A 246 62.58 65.61 103.80
N ALA A 247 62.54 64.28 103.69
CA ALA A 247 63.16 63.37 104.66
C ALA A 247 64.69 63.49 104.67
N ALA A 248 65.33 63.65 103.51
CA ALA A 248 66.76 63.95 103.42
C ALA A 248 67.11 65.31 104.04
N ARG A 249 66.20 66.29 103.91
CA ARG A 249 66.34 67.64 104.50
C ARG A 249 66.28 67.65 106.03
N ALA A 250 65.54 66.71 106.63
CA ALA A 250 65.42 66.54 108.08
C ALA A 250 66.62 65.81 108.74
N GLY A 251 67.61 65.36 107.97
CA GLY A 251 68.84 64.73 108.48
C GLY A 251 68.58 63.40 109.20
N GLU A 252 69.25 63.17 110.34
CA GLU A 252 69.14 61.90 111.11
C GLU A 252 67.72 61.62 111.63
N GLN A 253 66.90 62.66 111.89
CA GLN A 253 65.50 62.50 112.31
C GLN A 253 64.58 62.00 111.18
N GLY A 254 64.99 62.16 109.92
CA GLY A 254 64.22 61.80 108.72
C GLY A 254 64.52 60.41 108.16
N ARG A 255 65.52 59.66 108.68
CA ARG A 255 65.95 58.38 108.10
C ARG A 255 64.85 57.34 107.96
N GLY A 256 63.98 57.21 108.98
CA GLY A 256 62.84 56.28 108.91
C GLY A 256 61.83 56.67 107.82
N PHE A 257 61.56 57.97 107.65
CA PHE A 257 60.68 58.48 106.60
C PHE A 257 61.30 58.36 105.20
N ALA A 258 62.63 58.53 105.07
CA ALA A 258 63.33 58.39 103.80
C ALA A 258 63.22 56.95 103.25
N VAL A 259 63.38 55.94 104.11
CA VAL A 259 63.22 54.52 103.72
C VAL A 259 61.79 54.22 103.26
N VAL A 260 60.79 54.74 103.97
CA VAL A 260 59.38 54.56 103.57
C VAL A 260 59.09 55.29 102.26
N ALA A 261 59.61 56.51 102.06
CA ALA A 261 59.42 57.27 100.83
C ALA A 261 60.07 56.58 99.61
N ASP A 262 61.28 56.02 99.76
CA ASP A 262 61.93 55.24 98.71
C ASP A 262 61.17 53.94 98.39
N GLU A 263 60.61 53.26 99.40
CA GLU A 263 59.80 52.06 99.20
C GLU A 263 58.49 52.38 98.46
N VAL A 264 57.80 53.47 98.85
CA VAL A 264 56.59 53.96 98.15
C VAL A 264 56.93 54.37 96.71
N ARG A 265 58.09 55.00 96.48
CA ARG A 265 58.56 55.37 95.14
C ARG A 265 58.79 54.14 94.27
N ASN A 266 59.47 53.12 94.81
CA ASN A 266 59.70 51.85 94.12
C ASN A 266 58.37 51.14 93.79
N LEU A 267 57.43 51.12 94.74
CA LEU A 267 56.10 50.53 94.54
C LEU A 267 55.31 51.27 93.46
N ALA A 268 55.38 52.60 93.42
CA ALA A 268 54.76 53.42 92.40
C ALA A 268 55.37 53.19 91.01
N GLN A 269 56.70 53.08 90.90
CA GLN A 269 57.38 52.73 89.66
C GLN A 269 57.03 51.33 89.16
N LYS A 270 56.99 50.33 90.05
CA LYS A 270 56.51 48.97 89.72
C LYS A 270 55.06 48.98 89.25
N THR A 271 54.19 49.73 89.91
CA THR A 271 52.78 49.87 89.53
C THR A 271 52.66 50.47 88.13
N ALA A 272 53.39 51.56 87.83
CA ALA A 272 53.39 52.19 86.52
C ALA A 272 53.91 51.24 85.42
N ALA A 273 54.99 50.50 85.70
CA ALA A 273 55.53 49.49 84.78
C ALA A 273 54.51 48.37 84.50
N SER A 274 53.89 47.81 85.54
CA SER A 274 52.85 46.79 85.38
C SER A 274 51.62 47.32 84.62
N THR A 275 51.17 48.55 84.88
CA THR A 275 50.07 49.14 84.09
C THR A 275 50.43 49.30 82.62
N ALA A 276 51.68 49.65 82.29
CA ALA A 276 52.13 49.75 80.91
C ALA A 276 52.16 48.38 80.20
N GLU A 277 52.63 47.34 80.89
CA GLU A 277 52.57 45.96 80.37
C GLU A 277 51.13 45.49 80.14
N ILE A 278 50.22 45.71 81.09
CA ILE A 278 48.80 45.35 80.93
C ILE A 278 48.18 46.13 79.78
N GLN A 279 48.52 47.42 79.61
CA GLN A 279 48.00 48.23 78.49
C GLN A 279 48.47 47.69 77.14
N GLN A 280 49.70 47.18 77.01
CA GLN A 280 50.15 46.47 75.82
C GLN A 280 49.38 45.16 75.57
N ILE A 281 49.01 44.43 76.63
CA ILE A 281 48.16 43.24 76.53
C ILE A 281 46.77 43.62 76.01
N ILE A 282 46.15 44.66 76.58
CA ILE A 282 44.83 45.15 76.15
C ILE A 282 44.86 45.60 74.69
N GLN A 283 45.89 46.33 74.26
CA GLN A 283 46.01 46.74 72.85
C GLN A 283 46.11 45.54 71.90
N ARG A 284 46.85 44.50 72.28
CA ARG A 284 46.90 43.25 71.50
C ARG A 284 45.54 42.55 71.47
N LEU A 285 44.83 42.54 72.59
CA LEU A 285 43.50 41.93 72.71
C LEU A 285 42.48 42.64 71.81
N GLN A 286 42.47 43.97 71.80
CA GLN A 286 41.65 44.80 70.90
C GLN A 286 41.95 44.55 69.43
N ASN A 287 43.23 44.48 69.06
CA ASN A 287 43.64 44.20 67.67
C ASN A 287 43.21 42.79 67.24
N SER A 288 43.39 41.79 68.11
CA SER A 288 42.90 40.42 67.87
C SER A 288 41.39 40.37 67.75
N ALA A 289 40.67 41.12 68.59
CA ALA A 289 39.21 41.17 68.55
C ALA A 289 38.69 41.74 67.24
N ASN A 290 39.24 42.87 66.79
CA ASN A 290 38.94 43.47 65.49
C ASN A 290 39.26 42.52 64.32
N GLY A 291 40.37 41.77 64.41
CA GLY A 291 40.71 40.74 63.44
C GLY A 291 39.64 39.65 63.32
N VAL A 292 39.14 39.14 64.45
CA VAL A 292 38.06 38.14 64.49
C VAL A 292 36.75 38.72 63.94
N LEU A 293 36.40 39.96 64.30
CA LEU A 293 35.19 40.65 63.83
C LEU A 293 35.13 40.75 62.29
N ASN A 294 36.25 41.11 61.66
CA ASN A 294 36.37 41.17 60.20
C ASN A 294 36.15 39.80 59.54
N VAL A 295 36.73 38.74 60.12
CA VAL A 295 36.54 37.37 59.61
C VAL A 295 35.08 36.91 59.77
N MET A 296 34.45 37.25 60.89
CA MET A 296 33.04 36.89 61.14
C MET A 296 32.09 37.62 60.21
N THR A 297 32.30 38.91 59.98
CA THR A 297 31.50 39.69 59.02
C THR A 297 31.61 39.08 57.61
N ALA A 298 32.83 38.78 57.15
CA ALA A 298 33.05 38.12 55.87
C ALA A 298 32.43 36.72 55.79
N ASN A 299 32.38 35.97 56.89
CA ASN A 299 31.69 34.68 56.95
C ASN A 299 30.17 34.83 56.92
N GLY A 300 29.61 35.89 57.49
CA GLY A 300 28.19 36.23 57.39
C GLY A 300 27.78 36.48 55.94
N ASP A 301 28.55 37.29 55.21
CA ASP A 301 28.30 37.55 53.78
C ASP A 301 28.38 36.26 52.93
N LYS A 302 29.36 35.39 53.22
CA LYS A 302 29.49 34.08 52.55
C LYS A 302 28.33 33.14 52.85
N ALA A 303 27.78 33.17 54.06
CA ALA A 303 26.60 32.38 54.41
C ALA A 303 25.38 32.87 53.62
N GLN A 304 25.18 34.20 53.55
CA GLN A 304 24.09 34.81 52.78
C GLN A 304 24.16 34.42 51.28
N HIS A 305 25.32 34.56 50.66
CA HIS A 305 25.50 34.14 49.26
C HIS A 305 25.27 32.63 49.05
N SER A 306 25.62 31.79 50.01
CA SER A 306 25.36 30.35 49.90
C SER A 306 23.87 30.02 49.99
N ILE A 307 23.08 30.79 50.74
CA ILE A 307 21.61 30.68 50.77
C ILE A 307 21.02 31.06 49.41
N GLU A 308 21.46 32.18 48.82
CA GLU A 308 21.00 32.62 47.49
C GLU A 308 21.26 31.56 46.41
N ARG A 309 22.47 30.96 46.41
CA ARG A 309 22.82 29.87 45.50
C ARG A 309 22.00 28.60 45.73
N SER A 310 21.61 28.33 46.98
CA SER A 310 20.75 27.19 47.31
C SER A 310 19.33 27.37 46.75
N VAL A 311 18.81 28.60 46.79
CA VAL A 311 17.52 28.95 46.17
C VAL A 311 17.57 28.81 44.65
N GLU A 312 18.64 29.29 44.00
CA GLU A 312 18.84 29.13 42.56
C GLU A 312 18.92 27.65 42.16
N ALA A 313 19.70 26.85 42.89
CA ALA A 313 19.81 25.41 42.65
C ALA A 313 18.46 24.68 42.83
N THR A 314 17.65 25.11 43.80
CA THR A 314 16.29 24.57 44.00
C THR A 314 15.40 24.86 42.79
N ARG A 315 15.43 26.07 42.22
CA ARG A 315 14.70 26.42 41.00
C ARG A 315 15.16 25.61 39.78
N MET A 316 16.46 25.38 39.63
CA MET A 316 16.98 24.53 38.55
C MET A 316 16.47 23.10 38.66
N LEU A 317 16.45 22.53 39.86
CA LEU A 317 15.91 21.18 40.10
C LEU A 317 14.41 21.09 39.79
N GLU A 318 13.64 22.13 40.10
CA GLU A 318 12.21 22.20 39.74
C GLU A 318 12.02 22.22 38.22
N SER A 319 12.82 23.00 37.49
CA SER A 319 12.80 23.00 36.03
C SER A 319 13.19 21.63 35.44
N ILE A 320 14.15 20.93 36.05
CA ILE A 320 14.54 19.57 35.64
C ILE A 320 13.37 18.61 35.86
N ALA A 321 12.68 18.67 37.02
CA ALA A 321 11.54 17.82 37.31
C ALA A 321 10.40 18.00 36.28
N VAL A 322 10.11 19.25 35.88
CA VAL A 322 9.13 19.55 34.83
C VAL A 322 9.55 18.94 33.49
N ALA A 323 10.80 19.13 33.07
CA ALA A 323 11.30 18.59 31.81
C ALA A 323 11.27 17.05 31.79
N VAL A 324 11.63 16.42 32.90
CA VAL A 324 11.56 14.95 33.08
C VAL A 324 10.11 14.46 33.01
N GLY A 325 9.16 15.17 33.62
CA GLY A 325 7.74 14.85 33.51
C GLY A 325 7.21 14.93 32.07
N GLN A 326 7.69 15.89 31.28
CA GLN A 326 7.34 15.98 29.85
C GLN A 326 7.91 14.80 29.05
N ILE A 327 9.14 14.34 29.36
CA ILE A 327 9.73 13.15 28.72
C ILE A 327 8.89 11.91 29.02
N ASP A 328 8.42 11.74 30.25
CA ASP A 328 7.56 10.61 30.62
C ASP A 328 6.23 10.62 29.85
N GLN A 329 5.59 11.79 29.73
CA GLN A 329 4.38 11.94 28.90
C GLN A 329 4.64 11.65 27.41
N LEU A 330 5.77 12.08 26.87
CA LEU A 330 6.15 11.78 25.49
C LEU A 330 6.33 10.28 25.27
N ASN A 331 7.01 9.59 26.21
CA ASN A 331 7.20 8.15 26.13
C ASN A 331 5.87 7.38 26.21
N ALA A 332 4.93 7.84 27.05
CA ALA A 332 3.57 7.28 27.09
C ALA A 332 2.83 7.46 25.75
N GLY A 333 2.97 8.63 25.11
CA GLY A 333 2.43 8.88 23.77
C GLY A 333 3.06 7.99 22.69
N ILE A 334 4.38 7.79 22.73
CA ILE A 334 5.08 6.87 21.82
C ILE A 334 4.57 5.44 22.03
N ALA A 335 4.40 4.99 23.28
CA ALA A 335 3.86 3.66 23.57
C ALA A 335 2.47 3.45 22.93
N GLN A 336 1.58 4.44 23.03
CA GLN A 336 0.29 4.39 22.34
C GLN A 336 0.44 4.28 20.82
N LEU A 337 1.26 5.15 20.21
CA LEU A 337 1.49 5.13 18.76
C LEU A 337 2.10 3.81 18.28
N THR A 338 3.00 3.21 19.06
CA THR A 338 3.58 1.90 18.73
C THR A 338 2.51 0.80 18.75
N GLN A 339 1.54 0.86 19.68
CA GLN A 339 0.44 -0.09 19.74
C GLN A 339 -0.50 0.05 18.54
N GLU A 340 -0.79 1.28 18.12
CA GLU A 340 -1.57 1.56 16.91
C GLU A 340 -0.85 1.05 15.65
N GLN A 341 0.47 1.28 15.55
CA GLN A 341 1.28 0.79 14.44
C GLN A 341 1.36 -0.74 14.37
N ILE A 342 1.40 -1.46 15.51
CA ILE A 342 1.30 -2.92 15.53
C ILE A 342 -0.03 -3.38 14.91
N GLY A 343 -1.14 -2.72 15.26
CA GLY A 343 -2.46 -3.01 14.67
C GLY A 343 -2.48 -2.78 13.16
N LEU A 344 -1.89 -1.67 12.71
CA LEU A 344 -1.77 -1.36 11.28
C LEU A 344 -0.91 -2.41 10.55
N SER A 345 0.24 -2.80 11.09
CA SER A 345 1.08 -3.86 10.52
C SER A 345 0.31 -5.17 10.32
N SER A 346 -0.50 -5.56 11.32
CA SER A 346 -1.35 -6.75 11.23
C SER A 346 -2.38 -6.63 10.12
N SER A 347 -2.99 -5.46 9.94
CA SER A 347 -3.95 -5.21 8.85
C SER A 347 -3.28 -5.31 7.48
N ILE A 348 -2.12 -4.67 7.31
CA ILE A 348 -1.38 -4.72 6.04
C ILE A 348 -0.92 -6.15 5.74
N GLN A 349 -0.54 -6.93 6.77
CA GLN A 349 -0.20 -8.34 6.60
C GLN A 349 -1.38 -9.16 6.05
N GLN A 350 -2.59 -8.93 6.60
CA GLN A 350 -3.80 -9.57 6.11
C GLN A 350 -4.11 -9.16 4.67
N ASP A 351 -4.03 -7.87 4.34
CA ASP A 351 -4.26 -7.37 2.98
C ASP A 351 -3.25 -7.94 1.98
N THR A 352 -1.98 -8.09 2.39
CA THR A 352 -0.93 -8.71 1.58
C THR A 352 -1.23 -10.18 1.30
N GLN A 353 -1.79 -10.91 2.28
CA GLN A 353 -2.21 -12.30 2.10
C GLN A 353 -3.38 -12.41 1.11
N VAL A 354 -4.34 -11.48 1.16
CA VAL A 354 -5.43 -11.42 0.17
C VAL A 354 -4.88 -11.15 -1.23
N LEU A 355 -3.97 -10.17 -1.38
CA LEU A 355 -3.34 -9.88 -2.68
C LEU A 355 -2.58 -11.08 -3.24
N GLN A 356 -1.94 -11.88 -2.39
CA GLN A 356 -1.26 -13.11 -2.82
C GLN A 356 -2.27 -14.14 -3.36
N GLN A 357 -3.42 -14.30 -2.69
CA GLN A 357 -4.50 -15.17 -3.16
C GLN A 357 -5.10 -14.67 -4.47
N ASP A 358 -5.31 -13.36 -4.63
CA ASP A 358 -5.83 -12.76 -5.85
C ASP A 358 -4.87 -12.94 -7.03
N ALA A 359 -3.55 -12.82 -6.80
CA ALA A 359 -2.55 -13.08 -7.81
C ALA A 359 -2.54 -14.57 -8.23
N GLN A 360 -2.71 -15.50 -7.28
CA GLN A 360 -2.87 -16.92 -7.60
C GLN A 360 -4.15 -17.20 -8.39
N ALA A 361 -5.28 -16.60 -8.00
CA ALA A 361 -6.54 -16.73 -8.70
C ALA A 361 -6.45 -16.18 -10.14
N THR A 362 -5.77 -15.04 -10.32
CA THR A 362 -5.51 -14.45 -11.64
C THR A 362 -4.66 -15.37 -12.51
N ALA A 363 -3.58 -15.95 -11.97
CA ALA A 363 -2.76 -16.92 -12.69
C ALA A 363 -3.56 -18.17 -13.12
N HIS A 364 -4.44 -18.69 -12.25
CA HIS A 364 -5.33 -19.80 -12.59
C HIS A 364 -6.38 -19.43 -13.66
N GLY A 365 -6.97 -18.23 -13.57
CA GLY A 365 -7.90 -17.71 -14.57
C GLY A 365 -7.25 -17.52 -15.94
N ALA A 366 -6.00 -17.05 -15.94
CA ALA A 366 -5.16 -16.98 -17.13
C ALA A 366 -4.98 -18.38 -17.75
N GLU A 367 -4.57 -19.39 -16.97
CA GLU A 367 -4.43 -20.76 -17.49
C GLU A 367 -5.74 -21.35 -18.04
N ALA A 368 -6.88 -21.06 -17.42
CA ALA A 368 -8.18 -21.44 -17.95
C ALA A 368 -8.48 -20.76 -19.30
N THR A 369 -8.15 -19.47 -19.42
CA THR A 369 -8.33 -18.69 -20.65
C THR A 369 -7.41 -19.17 -21.78
N ALA A 370 -6.17 -19.57 -21.48
CA ALA A 370 -5.28 -20.20 -22.47
C ALA A 370 -5.92 -21.46 -23.09
N ARG A 371 -6.46 -22.35 -22.26
CA ARG A 371 -7.13 -23.58 -22.72
C ARG A 371 -8.35 -23.28 -23.60
N LEU A 372 -9.15 -22.26 -23.24
CA LEU A 372 -10.26 -21.82 -24.08
C LEU A 372 -9.77 -21.25 -25.42
N GLY A 373 -8.66 -20.51 -25.41
CA GLY A 373 -8.00 -20.03 -26.63
C GLY A 373 -7.59 -21.18 -27.57
N GLU A 374 -7.01 -22.25 -27.03
CA GLU A 374 -6.65 -23.47 -27.78
C GLU A 374 -7.89 -24.16 -28.37
N GLN A 375 -8.99 -24.25 -27.62
CA GLN A 375 -10.26 -24.79 -28.11
C GLN A 375 -10.85 -23.95 -29.24
N LEU A 376 -10.72 -22.62 -29.18
CA LEU A 376 -11.13 -21.72 -30.25
C LEU A 376 -10.31 -21.90 -31.52
N VAL A 377 -8.99 -22.14 -31.41
CA VAL A 377 -8.14 -22.48 -32.58
C VAL A 377 -8.65 -23.77 -33.22
N SER A 378 -8.81 -24.83 -32.43
CA SER A 378 -9.29 -26.12 -32.93
C SER A 378 -10.68 -26.02 -33.57
N THR A 379 -11.59 -25.24 -32.98
CA THR A 379 -12.93 -25.00 -33.53
C THR A 379 -12.87 -24.21 -34.84
N GLY A 380 -12.04 -23.16 -34.90
CA GLY A 380 -11.80 -22.38 -36.11
C GLY A 380 -11.23 -23.23 -37.25
N ASP A 381 -10.25 -24.09 -36.94
CA ASP A 381 -9.66 -25.03 -37.91
C ASP A 381 -10.69 -26.05 -38.41
N HIS A 382 -11.55 -26.57 -37.54
CA HIS A 382 -12.64 -27.47 -37.93
C HIS A 382 -13.66 -26.78 -38.85
N LEU A 383 -14.06 -25.54 -38.53
CA LEU A 383 -14.97 -24.76 -39.39
C LEU A 383 -14.33 -24.45 -40.75
N ARG A 384 -13.03 -24.10 -40.76
CA ARG A 384 -12.29 -23.84 -42.00
C ARG A 384 -12.16 -25.09 -42.84
N ALA A 385 -11.89 -26.24 -42.23
CA ALA A 385 -11.82 -27.53 -42.93
C ALA A 385 -13.19 -27.96 -43.49
N ALA A 386 -14.27 -27.79 -42.73
CA ALA A 386 -15.63 -28.13 -43.15
C ALA A 386 -16.12 -27.23 -44.29
N THR A 387 -15.81 -25.92 -44.24
CA THR A 387 -16.20 -24.97 -45.29
C THR A 387 -15.31 -25.04 -46.52
N ALA A 388 -14.04 -25.43 -46.39
CA ALA A 388 -13.12 -25.62 -47.53
C ALA A 388 -13.56 -26.75 -48.48
N GLN A 389 -14.47 -27.63 -48.06
CA GLN A 389 -15.09 -28.63 -48.92
C GLN A 389 -16.07 -28.02 -49.93
N PHE A 390 -16.50 -26.78 -49.71
CA PHE A 390 -17.43 -26.06 -50.58
C PHE A 390 -16.73 -24.90 -51.26
N ARG A 391 -16.90 -24.80 -52.57
CA ARG A 391 -16.46 -23.63 -53.33
C ARG A 391 -17.64 -22.67 -53.44
N VAL A 392 -17.48 -21.48 -52.86
CA VAL A 392 -18.49 -20.42 -52.76
C VAL A 392 -18.06 -19.11 -53.34
#